data_AF-A0A916E7W6-F1
#
_entry.id   AF-A0A916E7W6-F1
#
_cell.length_a   1.000
_cell.length_b   1.000
_cell.length_c   1.000
_cell.angle_alpha   90.00
_cell.angle_beta   90.00
_cell.angle_gamma   90.00
#
_symmetry.space_group_name_H-M   'P 1'
#
loop_
_entity.id
_entity.type
_entity.pdbx_description
1 polymer ?
#
loop_
_entity_poly.entity_id
_entity_poly.type
_entity_poly.pdbx_seq_one_letter_code
_entity_poly.pdbx_strand_id
1 'polypeptide(L)'
;MNNGGSTGNLKRHLKLHPDKFDPSMAKQAEFMKNFLQEGNPQMTFTNKNFRDKLALWVVADDQPFYPDTVRNDVLDTFKNYQTTMQNLLQNSPGKISFALDRWTSPNVISFLGITCHYIDADWDLKDILVDFVDLSGPHSG
;
A
#
# COMPACT_ATOMS: atom_id res chain seq x y z
N MET A 1 -24.07 28.73 3.88
CA MET A 1 -24.90 27.54 3.60
C MET A 1 -24.05 26.32 3.92
N ASN A 2 -24.46 25.54 4.93
CA ASN A 2 -23.68 24.42 5.48
C ASN A 2 -23.69 23.22 4.52
N ASN A 3 -22.52 22.85 3.99
CA ASN A 3 -22.30 21.53 3.39
C ASN A 3 -22.22 20.48 4.50
N GLY A 4 -23.37 20.07 5.01
CA GLY A 4 -23.51 18.92 5.90
C GLY A 4 -23.43 17.62 5.11
N GLY A 5 -22.22 17.24 4.67
CA GLY A 5 -21.99 15.92 4.11
C GLY A 5 -22.29 14.82 5.14
N SER A 6 -22.83 13.68 4.67
CA SER A 6 -23.17 12.50 5.48
C SER A 6 -22.04 12.07 6.44
N THR A 7 -20.79 12.26 6.02
CA THR A 7 -19.57 11.97 6.79
C THR A 7 -19.38 12.87 8.01
N GLY A 8 -19.89 14.10 8.00
CA GLY A 8 -19.79 15.04 9.12
C GLY A 8 -20.62 14.62 10.33
N ASN A 9 -21.76 13.97 10.10
CA ASN A 9 -22.61 13.46 11.16
C ASN A 9 -22.05 12.18 11.77
N LEU A 10 -21.50 11.28 10.94
CA LEU A 10 -20.84 10.06 11.40
C LEU A 10 -19.60 10.38 12.25
N LYS A 11 -18.75 11.32 11.80
CA LYS A 11 -17.58 11.79 12.56
C LYS A 11 -17.95 12.44 13.90
N ARG A 12 -19.12 13.09 13.99
CA ARG A 12 -19.61 13.68 15.25
C ARG A 12 -20.12 12.60 16.21
N HIS A 13 -20.79 11.57 15.68
CA HIS A 13 -21.30 10.44 16.46
C HIS A 13 -20.18 9.56 17.02
N LEU A 14 -19.15 9.27 16.23
CA LEU A 14 -17.99 8.48 16.66
C LEU A 14 -17.19 9.15 17.81
N LYS A 15 -17.17 10.49 17.87
CA LYS A 15 -16.55 11.23 19.00
C LYS A 15 -17.29 11.08 20.33
N LEU A 16 -18.53 10.59 20.32
CA LEU A 16 -19.33 10.34 21.54
C LEU A 16 -19.08 8.95 22.13
N HIS A 17 -18.34 8.09 21.42
CA HIS A 17 -17.99 6.73 21.84
C HIS A 17 -16.46 6.51 21.80
N PRO A 18 -15.70 7.21 22.66
CA PRO A 18 -14.22 7.15 22.67
C PRO A 18 -13.67 5.77 23.07
N ASP A 19 -14.46 4.95 23.74
CA ASP A 19 -14.22 3.54 24.08
C ASP A 19 -14.25 2.61 22.86
N LYS A 20 -14.88 3.05 21.75
CA LYS A 20 -14.83 2.37 20.45
C LYS A 20 -13.66 2.84 19.58
N PHE A 21 -12.87 3.79 20.06
CA PHE A 21 -11.62 4.19 19.46
C PHE A 21 -10.49 3.40 20.13
N ASP A 22 -10.29 2.17 19.69
CA ASP A 22 -9.28 1.24 20.22
C ASP A 22 -8.30 0.85 19.10
N PRO A 23 -7.08 0.40 19.42
CA PRO A 23 -5.75 0.94 19.10
C PRO A 23 -5.33 0.67 17.65
N SER A 24 -6.23 1.00 16.71
CA SER A 24 -6.34 0.35 15.41
C SER A 24 -5.10 0.53 14.56
N MET A 25 -4.37 1.64 14.65
CA MET A 25 -3.20 1.86 13.79
C MET A 25 -2.10 0.79 13.96
N ALA A 26 -1.91 0.24 15.17
CA ALA A 26 -0.90 -0.79 15.41
C ALA A 26 -1.34 -2.15 14.84
N LYS A 27 -2.60 -2.55 15.06
CA LYS A 27 -3.19 -3.78 14.48
C LYS A 27 -3.34 -3.67 12.96
N GLN A 28 -3.67 -2.49 12.46
CA GLN A 28 -3.76 -2.14 11.02
C GLN A 28 -2.39 -2.26 10.36
N ALA A 29 -1.37 -1.67 10.97
CA ALA A 29 0.00 -1.77 10.49
C ALA A 29 0.51 -3.21 10.52
N GLU A 30 0.16 -3.99 11.54
CA GLU A 30 0.54 -5.41 11.66
C GLU A 30 -0.17 -6.30 10.63
N PHE A 31 -1.46 -6.08 10.39
CA PHE A 31 -2.20 -6.77 9.32
C PHE A 31 -1.67 -6.42 7.93
N MET A 32 -1.45 -5.14 7.64
CA MET A 32 -0.89 -4.69 6.36
C MET A 32 0.55 -5.19 6.17
N LYS A 33 1.34 -5.22 7.24
CA LYS A 33 2.68 -5.82 7.23
C LYS A 33 2.61 -7.30 6.91
N ASN A 34 1.71 -8.07 7.53
CA ASN A 34 1.53 -9.50 7.21
C ASN A 34 0.98 -9.73 5.79
N PHE A 35 0.06 -8.89 5.31
CA PHE A 35 -0.48 -8.94 3.96
C PHE A 35 0.61 -8.69 2.89
N LEU A 36 1.53 -7.74 3.15
CA LEU A 36 2.64 -7.39 2.26
C LEU A 36 3.86 -8.32 2.43
N GLN A 37 4.05 -8.92 3.61
CA GLN A 37 5.14 -9.86 3.92
C GLN A 37 4.83 -11.31 3.53
N GLU A 38 3.62 -11.62 3.07
CA GLU A 38 3.31 -12.91 2.44
C GLU A 38 3.95 -13.03 1.05
N GLY A 39 5.28 -12.93 1.00
CA GLY A 39 6.12 -13.52 -0.03
C GLY A 39 6.27 -15.03 0.16
N ASN A 40 5.20 -15.74 0.56
CA ASN A 40 5.21 -17.19 0.59
C ASN A 40 5.15 -17.69 -0.86
N PRO A 41 6.17 -18.40 -1.38
CA PRO A 41 6.20 -18.87 -2.77
C PRO A 41 5.03 -19.79 -3.14
N GLN A 42 4.27 -20.29 -2.15
CA GLN A 42 3.10 -21.15 -2.36
C GLN A 42 1.76 -20.40 -2.51
N MET A 43 1.68 -19.10 -2.24
CA MET A 43 0.43 -18.38 -2.42
C MET A 43 0.36 -17.78 -3.82
N THR A 44 -0.21 -18.53 -4.77
CA THR A 44 -0.58 -17.97 -6.07
C THR A 44 -1.58 -16.84 -5.83
N PHE A 45 -1.25 -15.64 -6.29
CA PHE A 45 -2.21 -14.55 -6.34
C PHE A 45 -3.43 -15.01 -7.15
N THR A 46 -4.61 -14.98 -6.55
CA THR A 46 -5.87 -15.19 -7.24
C THR A 46 -6.81 -14.05 -6.92
N ASN A 47 -7.64 -13.67 -7.89
CA ASN A 47 -8.68 -12.65 -7.69
C ASN A 47 -9.59 -13.01 -6.51
N LYS A 48 -9.87 -14.31 -6.29
CA LYS A 48 -10.67 -14.77 -5.16
C LYS A 48 -9.94 -14.50 -3.84
N ASN A 49 -8.69 -14.92 -3.69
CA ASN A 49 -7.94 -14.70 -2.46
C ASN A 49 -7.73 -13.21 -2.16
N PHE A 50 -7.47 -12.40 -3.18
CA PHE A 50 -7.36 -10.95 -3.02
C PHE A 50 -8.68 -10.33 -2.55
N ARG A 51 -9.81 -10.71 -3.15
CA ARG A 51 -11.15 -10.26 -2.72
C ARG A 51 -11.50 -10.73 -1.32
N ASP A 52 -11.19 -11.97 -0.98
CA ASP A 52 -11.44 -12.53 0.35
C ASP A 52 -10.60 -11.78 1.41
N LYS A 53 -9.33 -11.50 1.13
CA LYS A 53 -8.45 -10.70 2.01
C LYS A 53 -8.88 -9.23 2.10
N LEU A 54 -9.32 -8.62 1.00
CA LEU A 54 -9.89 -7.27 1.00
C LEU A 54 -11.17 -7.21 1.81
N ALA A 55 -12.05 -8.20 1.69
CA ALA A 55 -13.29 -8.27 2.47
C ALA A 55 -12.99 -8.44 3.97
N LEU A 56 -12.01 -9.28 4.32
CA LEU A 56 -11.52 -9.40 5.69
C LEU A 56 -10.95 -8.08 6.21
N TRP A 57 -10.17 -7.36 5.42
CA TRP A 57 -9.65 -6.04 5.78
C TRP A 57 -10.78 -5.03 6.02
N VAL A 58 -11.75 -4.95 5.11
CA VAL A 58 -12.92 -4.05 5.25
C VAL A 58 -13.70 -4.35 6.53
N VAL A 59 -13.91 -5.62 6.85
CA VAL A 59 -14.64 -6.05 8.06
C VAL A 59 -13.81 -5.84 9.33
N ALA A 60 -12.51 -6.12 9.29
CA ALA A 60 -11.62 -6.02 10.46
C ALA A 60 -11.35 -4.56 10.88
N ASP A 61 -11.30 -3.64 9.91
CA ASP A 61 -10.98 -2.23 10.13
C ASP A 61 -12.21 -1.29 10.09
N ASP A 62 -13.41 -1.87 10.21
CA ASP A 62 -14.71 -1.16 10.14
C ASP A 62 -14.75 -0.14 8.98
N GLN A 63 -14.13 -0.51 7.85
CA GLN A 63 -13.99 0.39 6.73
C GLN A 63 -15.38 0.61 6.13
N PRO A 64 -15.74 1.85 5.78
CA PRO A 64 -17.00 2.11 5.10
C PRO A 64 -17.07 1.28 3.82
N PHE A 65 -18.16 0.53 3.61
CA PHE A 65 -18.42 -0.25 2.39
C PHE A 65 -18.57 0.59 1.11
N TYR A 66 -18.22 1.88 1.15
CA TYR A 66 -18.22 2.75 -0.01
C TYR A 66 -16.91 2.57 -0.81
N PRO A 67 -16.98 2.16 -2.09
CA PRO A 67 -15.80 1.93 -2.92
C PRO A 67 -14.85 3.14 -2.98
N ASP A 68 -15.40 4.35 -2.95
CA ASP A 68 -14.60 5.58 -2.95
C ASP A 68 -13.83 5.78 -1.65
N THR A 69 -14.38 5.37 -0.50
CA THR A 69 -13.70 5.46 0.78
C THR A 69 -12.52 4.49 0.84
N VAL A 70 -12.77 3.22 0.52
CA VAL A 70 -11.71 2.20 0.39
C VAL A 70 -10.62 2.64 -0.57
N ARG A 71 -10.99 3.19 -1.74
CA ARG A 71 -10.01 3.74 -2.70
C ARG A 71 -9.16 4.85 -2.09
N ASN A 72 -9.78 5.81 -1.41
CA ASN A 72 -9.06 6.92 -0.81
C ASN A 72 -8.13 6.45 0.31
N ASP A 73 -8.56 5.50 1.14
CA ASP A 73 -7.75 4.95 2.23
C ASP A 73 -6.52 4.18 1.70
N VAL A 74 -6.69 3.42 0.61
CA VAL A 74 -5.55 2.78 -0.09
C VAL A 74 -4.59 3.81 -0.67
N LEU A 75 -5.12 4.87 -1.31
CA LEU A 75 -4.29 5.94 -1.88
C LEU A 75 -3.53 6.73 -0.80
N ASP A 76 -4.17 7.02 0.32
CA ASP A 76 -3.54 7.75 1.42
C ASP A 76 -2.50 6.87 2.13
N THR A 77 -2.76 5.58 2.31
CA THR A 77 -1.77 4.61 2.78
C THR A 77 -0.55 4.55 1.86
N PHE A 78 -0.77 4.50 0.54
CA PHE A 78 0.29 4.52 -0.45
C PHE A 78 1.13 5.81 -0.35
N LYS A 79 0.50 6.99 -0.29
CA LYS A 79 1.22 8.28 -0.15
C LYS A 79 2.05 8.33 1.13
N ASN A 80 1.50 7.86 2.25
CA ASN A 80 2.22 7.80 3.52
C ASN A 80 3.45 6.91 3.40
N TYR A 81 3.29 5.71 2.82
CA TYR A 81 4.40 4.80 2.56
C TYR A 81 5.46 5.43 1.64
N GLN A 82 5.04 6.12 0.58
CA GLN A 82 5.94 6.82 -0.34
C GLN A 82 6.76 7.89 0.40
N THR A 83 6.14 8.71 1.25
CA THR A 83 6.85 9.69 2.08
C THR A 83 7.82 9.03 3.05
N THR A 84 7.43 7.93 3.70
CA THR A 84 8.32 7.15 4.57
C THR A 84 9.53 6.62 3.81
N MET A 85 9.32 6.04 2.62
CA MET A 85 10.41 5.52 1.78
C MET A 85 11.34 6.62 1.27
N GLN A 86 10.80 7.77 0.86
CA GLN A 86 11.61 8.93 0.48
C GLN A 86 12.53 9.37 1.62
N ASN A 87 11.98 9.52 2.83
CA ASN A 87 12.76 9.87 4.00
C ASN A 87 13.80 8.80 4.34
N LEU A 88 13.44 7.52 4.25
CA LEU A 88 14.36 6.41 4.53
C LEU A 88 15.53 6.41 3.55
N LEU A 89 15.27 6.53 2.25
CA LEU A 89 16.31 6.51 1.22
C LEU A 89 17.18 7.78 1.26
N GLN A 90 16.61 8.95 1.52
CA GLN A 90 17.38 10.20 1.65
C GLN A 90 18.33 10.18 2.85
N ASN A 91 17.94 9.49 3.93
CA ASN A 91 18.75 9.40 5.15
C ASN A 91 19.61 8.13 5.20
N SER A 92 19.62 7.30 4.14
CA SER A 92 20.45 6.11 4.11
C SER A 92 21.93 6.51 4.09
N PRO A 93 22.77 5.99 5.01
CA PRO A 93 24.18 6.35 5.09
C PRO A 93 25.01 5.75 3.94
N GLY A 94 24.44 4.79 3.21
CA GLY A 94 25.13 4.00 2.19
C GLY A 94 24.81 4.41 0.76
N LYS A 95 25.35 3.62 -0.18
CA LYS A 95 24.97 3.74 -1.59
C LYS A 95 23.63 3.07 -1.83
N ILE A 96 22.84 3.68 -2.70
CA ILE A 96 21.58 3.15 -3.19
C ILE A 96 21.75 2.79 -4.66
N SER A 97 21.29 1.60 -5.05
CA SER A 97 21.27 1.13 -6.43
C SER A 97 19.83 0.89 -6.85
N PHE A 98 19.48 1.29 -8.07
CA PHE A 98 18.18 0.99 -8.67
C PHE A 98 18.34 -0.06 -9.75
N ALA A 99 17.45 -1.04 -9.76
CA ALA A 99 17.27 -1.96 -10.87
C ALA A 99 15.94 -1.67 -11.56
N LEU A 100 15.98 -1.70 -12.88
CA LEU A 100 14.85 -1.46 -13.76
C LEU A 100 14.59 -2.76 -14.51
N ASP A 101 13.50 -3.43 -14.17
CA ASP A 101 13.09 -4.66 -14.85
C ASP A 101 11.85 -4.39 -15.69
N ARG A 102 11.96 -4.68 -16.99
CA ARG A 102 10.89 -4.45 -17.95
C ARG A 102 10.45 -5.78 -18.52
N TRP A 103 9.16 -6.04 -18.45
CA TRP A 103 8.58 -7.24 -19.08
C TRP A 103 7.25 -6.91 -19.75
N THR A 104 6.85 -7.80 -20.66
CA THR A 104 5.51 -7.78 -21.26
C THR A 104 4.74 -8.98 -20.74
N SER A 105 3.59 -8.74 -20.14
CA SER A 105 2.70 -9.79 -19.66
C SER A 105 2.13 -10.63 -20.81
N PRO A 106 1.59 -11.83 -20.53
CA PRO A 106 0.91 -12.64 -21.54
C PRO A 106 -0.27 -11.93 -22.22
N ASN A 107 -0.83 -10.91 -21.57
CA ASN A 107 -1.92 -10.09 -22.09
C ASN A 107 -1.41 -8.89 -22.91
N VAL A 108 -0.13 -8.87 -23.30
CA VAL A 108 0.52 -7.85 -24.15
C VAL A 108 0.58 -6.47 -23.49
N ILE A 109 0.46 -6.41 -22.15
CA ILE A 109 0.66 -5.19 -21.37
C ILE A 109 2.12 -5.14 -20.93
N SER A 110 2.81 -4.04 -21.22
CA SER A 110 4.20 -3.82 -20.82
C SER A 110 4.28 -3.16 -19.45
N PHE A 111 5.15 -3.66 -18.60
CA PHE A 111 5.38 -3.13 -17.26
C PHE A 111 6.85 -2.80 -17.05
N LEU A 112 7.10 -1.83 -16.16
CA LEU A 112 8.41 -1.51 -15.62
C LEU A 112 8.34 -1.61 -14.09
N GLY A 113 9.02 -2.60 -13.54
CA GLY A 113 9.32 -2.69 -12.12
C GLY A 113 10.57 -1.89 -11.80
N ILE A 114 10.48 -1.01 -10.81
CA ILE A 114 11.62 -0.25 -10.29
C ILE A 114 11.90 -0.76 -8.89
N THR A 115 13.02 -1.44 -8.69
CA THR A 115 13.47 -1.88 -7.37
C THR A 115 14.68 -1.08 -6.92
N CYS A 116 14.77 -0.88 -5.62
CA CYS A 116 15.87 -0.20 -4.96
C CYS A 116 16.57 -1.19 -4.02
N HIS A 117 17.89 -1.22 -4.09
CA HIS A 117 18.76 -2.05 -3.27
C HIS A 117 19.72 -1.15 -2.48
N TYR A 118 19.78 -1.32 -1.17
CA TYR A 118 20.66 -0.55 -0.29
C TYR A 118 21.07 -1.38 0.93
N ILE A 119 22.14 -0.97 1.61
CA ILE A 119 22.56 -1.53 2.91
C ILE A 119 22.09 -0.57 3.99
N ASP A 120 21.39 -1.08 5.01
CA ASP A 120 20.89 -0.27 6.11
C ASP A 120 21.94 -0.08 7.24
N ALA A 121 21.52 0.57 8.33
CA ALA A 121 22.38 0.84 9.48
C ALA A 121 22.82 -0.43 10.24
N ASP A 122 22.04 -1.51 10.14
CA ASP A 122 22.32 -2.80 10.75
C ASP A 122 23.17 -3.70 9.84
N TRP A 123 23.63 -3.17 8.70
CA TRP A 123 24.44 -3.85 7.69
C TRP A 123 23.69 -4.94 6.92
N ASP A 124 22.36 -4.86 6.87
CA ASP A 124 21.53 -5.76 6.10
C ASP A 124 21.30 -5.22 4.70
N LEU A 125 21.40 -6.09 3.69
CA LEU A 125 20.94 -5.78 2.35
C LEU A 125 19.41 -5.75 2.34
N LYS A 126 18.85 -4.62 1.90
CA LYS A 126 17.41 -4.45 1.69
C LYS A 126 17.11 -4.30 0.21
N ASP A 127 16.04 -4.94 -0.21
CA ASP A 127 15.42 -4.82 -1.53
C ASP A 127 13.98 -4.33 -1.36
N ILE A 128 13.63 -3.25 -2.05
CA ILE A 128 12.29 -2.66 -2.00
C ILE A 128 11.78 -2.37 -3.40
N LEU A 129 10.51 -2.67 -3.65
CA LEU A 129 9.81 -2.18 -4.83
C LEU A 129 9.47 -0.71 -4.62
N VAL A 130 9.99 0.15 -5.49
CA VAL A 130 9.78 1.61 -5.45
C VAL A 130 8.56 1.99 -6.26
N ASP A 131 8.47 1.45 -7.48
CA ASP A 131 7.38 1.74 -8.39
C ASP A 131 7.11 0.57 -9.34
N PHE A 132 5.89 0.54 -9.85
CA PHE A 132 5.40 -0.42 -10.83
C PHE A 132 4.58 0.33 -11.87
N VAL A 133 5.17 0.51 -13.05
CA VAL A 133 4.62 1.41 -14.06
C VAL A 133 4.05 0.62 -15.23
N ASP A 134 2.80 0.91 -15.59
CA ASP A 134 2.22 0.50 -16.87
C ASP A 134 2.82 1.34 -17.99
N LEU A 135 3.49 0.67 -18.94
CA LEU A 135 4.12 1.30 -20.07
C LEU A 135 3.17 1.27 -21.28
N SER A 136 2.49 2.39 -21.52
CA SER A 136 1.65 2.57 -22.71
C SER A 136 2.41 3.23 -23.86
N GLY A 137 2.23 2.73 -25.08
CA GLY A 137 2.67 3.38 -26.33
C GLY A 137 3.87 2.71 -27.04
N PRO A 138 4.26 3.17 -28.24
CA PRO A 138 5.44 2.67 -28.94
C PRO A 138 6.71 2.97 -28.14
N HIS A 139 7.57 1.98 -27.96
CA HIS A 139 8.80 2.13 -27.20
C HIS A 139 9.99 2.21 -28.15
N SER A 140 10.65 3.37 -28.18
CA SER A 140 11.79 3.66 -29.05
C SER A 140 13.13 3.31 -28.38
N GLY A 141 13.23 2.08 -27.87
CA GLY A 141 14.42 1.59 -27.16
C GLY A 141 15.72 1.92 -27.86
#